data_AF-A0A1D9M9L3-F1
#
_entry.id   AF-A0A1D9M9L3-F1
#
_cell.length_a   1.000
_cell.length_b   1.000
_cell.length_c   1.000
_cell.angle_alpha   90.00
_cell.angle_beta   90.00
_cell.angle_gamma   90.00
#
_symmetry.space_group_name_H-M   'P 1'
#
loop_
_entity.id
_entity.type
_entity.pdbx_description
1 polymer ?
#
loop_
_entity_poly.entity_id
_entity_poly.type
_entity_poly.pdbx_seq_one_letter_code
_entity_poly.pdbx_strand_id
1 'polypeptide(L)'
;MSQFMIFFGVIALAMAVWLSRFQWAKAIALVPVGALVPAFYGAAVNCGLGFALDFFGPGACEGGHAPRAVFAALYVIALAPVLVGTLLVKLLRIVAARR
;
A
#
# COMPACT_ATOMS: atom_id res chain seq x y z
N MET A 1 7.49 17.60 -2.56
CA MET A 1 7.26 16.13 -2.48
C MET A 1 7.55 15.71 -1.06
N SER A 2 6.48 15.62 -0.27
CA SER A 2 6.50 15.53 1.18
C SER A 2 7.02 14.17 1.65
N GLN A 3 7.58 14.12 2.85
CA GLN A 3 8.01 12.90 3.53
C GLN A 3 6.99 11.75 3.41
N PHE A 4 5.69 12.09 3.33
CA PHE A 4 4.60 11.18 2.99
C PHE A 4 4.88 10.28 1.78
N MET A 5 5.28 10.81 0.62
CA MET A 5 5.52 10.00 -0.59
C MET A 5 6.71 9.05 -0.40
N ILE A 6 7.74 9.49 0.34
CA ILE A 6 8.93 8.70 0.62
C ILE A 6 8.53 7.51 1.52
N PHE A 7 7.86 7.77 2.65
CA PHE A 7 7.42 6.71 3.55
C PHE A 7 6.39 5.77 2.91
N PHE A 8 5.46 6.31 2.14
CA PHE A 8 4.50 5.51 1.37
C PHE A 8 5.21 4.57 0.41
N GLY A 9 6.21 5.07 -0.33
CA GLY A 9 7.05 4.27 -1.22
C GLY A 9 7.84 3.18 -0.47
N VAL A 10 8.44 3.52 0.68
CA VAL A 10 9.17 2.57 1.52
C VAL A 10 8.26 1.46 2.03
N ILE A 11 7.05 1.79 2.49
CA ILE A 11 6.06 0.79 2.96
C ILE A 11 5.62 -0.11 1.81
N ALA A 12 5.33 0.46 0.63
CA ALA A 12 4.98 -0.32 -0.56
C ALA A 12 6.11 -1.27 -0.98
N LEU A 13 7.37 -0.81 -0.90
CA LEU A 13 8.54 -1.62 -1.22
C LEU A 13 8.77 -2.73 -0.18
N ALA A 14 8.57 -2.45 1.11
CA ALA A 14 8.62 -3.46 2.16
C ALA A 14 7.57 -4.57 1.93
N MET A 15 6.35 -4.19 1.53
CA MET A 15 5.30 -5.15 1.15
C MET A 15 5.69 -5.96 -0.09
N ALA A 16 6.26 -5.33 -1.11
CA ALA A 16 6.78 -6.04 -2.29
C ALA A 16 7.90 -7.05 -1.96
N VAL A 17 8.82 -6.68 -1.08
CA VAL A 17 9.92 -7.54 -0.59
C VAL A 17 9.39 -8.72 0.22
N TRP A 18 8.31 -8.53 0.98
CA TRP A 18 7.63 -9.59 1.72
C TRP A 18 6.87 -10.52 0.76
N LEU A 19 6.04 -9.97 -0.13
CA LEU A 19 5.24 -10.72 -1.11
C LEU A 19 6.08 -11.57 -2.06
N SER A 20 7.26 -11.08 -2.45
CA SER A 20 8.18 -11.81 -3.33
C SER A 20 8.73 -13.10 -2.72
N ARG A 21 8.53 -13.39 -1.42
CA ARG A 21 8.92 -14.66 -0.77
C ARG A 21 7.93 -15.80 -1.05
N PHE A 22 6.70 -15.50 -1.47
CA PHE A 22 5.67 -16.50 -1.69
C PHE A 22 5.68 -17.04 -3.12
N GLN A 23 5.00 -18.16 -3.38
CA GLN A 23 4.77 -18.68 -4.73
C GLN A 23 4.00 -17.68 -5.61
N TRP A 24 4.16 -17.76 -6.93
CA TRP A 24 3.61 -16.78 -7.88
C TRP A 24 2.10 -16.54 -7.70
N ALA A 25 1.32 -17.62 -7.62
CA ALA A 25 -0.12 -17.53 -7.36
C ALA A 25 -0.43 -16.82 -6.03
N LYS A 26 0.26 -17.19 -4.95
CA LYS A 26 0.07 -16.58 -3.62
C LYS A 26 0.49 -15.11 -3.61
N ALA A 27 1.60 -14.77 -4.25
CA ALA A 27 2.10 -13.40 -4.30
C ALA A 27 1.09 -12.48 -4.98
N ILE A 28 0.55 -12.87 -6.15
CA ILE A 28 -0.44 -12.08 -6.89
C ILE A 28 -1.76 -11.96 -6.10
N ALA A 29 -2.23 -13.07 -5.51
CA ALA A 29 -3.43 -13.07 -4.69
C ALA A 29 -3.32 -12.19 -3.43
N LEU A 30 -2.10 -12.01 -2.89
CA LEU A 30 -1.84 -11.21 -1.70
C LEU A 30 -1.49 -9.74 -2.01
N VAL A 31 -1.34 -9.35 -3.28
CA VAL A 31 -1.09 -7.93 -3.65
C VAL A 31 -2.18 -6.99 -3.13
N PRO A 32 -3.49 -7.29 -3.27
CA PRO A 32 -4.56 -6.49 -2.66
C PRO A 32 -4.37 -6.31 -1.15
N VAL A 33 -4.01 -7.39 -0.45
CA VAL A 33 -3.78 -7.38 0.99
C VAL A 33 -2.55 -6.53 1.34
N GLY A 34 -1.47 -6.65 0.57
CA GLY A 34 -0.26 -5.84 0.74
C GLY A 34 -0.48 -4.36 0.48
N ALA A 35 -1.40 -3.99 -0.43
CA ALA A 35 -1.75 -2.60 -0.70
C ALA A 35 -2.55 -1.94 0.42
N LEU A 36 -3.20 -2.72 1.31
CA LEU A 36 -3.92 -2.18 2.47
C LEU A 36 -2.99 -1.43 3.43
N VAL A 37 -1.75 -1.88 3.60
CA VAL A 37 -0.80 -1.29 4.56
C VAL A 37 -0.39 0.14 4.17
N PRO A 38 0.15 0.41 2.97
CA PRO A 38 0.45 1.77 2.54
C PRO A 38 -0.82 2.63 2.39
N ALA A 39 -1.96 2.04 1.99
CA ALA A 39 -3.24 2.75 1.94
C ALA A 39 -3.71 3.23 3.32
N PHE A 40 -3.60 2.36 4.33
CA PHE A 40 -3.92 2.68 5.72
C PHE A 40 -3.01 3.77 6.25
N TYR A 41 -1.70 3.66 6.00
CA TYR A 41 -0.75 4.72 6.35
C TYR A 41 -1.15 6.05 5.73
N GLY A 42 -1.48 6.08 4.44
CA GLY A 42 -1.88 7.33 3.80
C GLY A 42 -3.20 7.88 4.30
N ALA A 43 -4.18 7.03 4.59
CA ALA A 43 -5.44 7.49 5.17
C ALA A 43 -5.23 8.02 6.59
N ALA A 44 -4.39 7.36 7.41
CA ALA A 44 -4.05 7.82 8.75
C ALA A 44 -3.30 9.16 8.75
N VAL A 45 -2.45 9.41 7.75
CA VAL A 45 -1.76 10.71 7.60
C VAL A 45 -2.73 11.83 7.20
N ASN A 46 -3.74 11.55 6.38
CA ASN A 46 -4.69 12.58 5.90
C ASN A 46 -5.92 12.76 6.81
N CYS A 47 -6.28 11.77 7.62
CA CYS A 47 -7.51 11.74 8.43
C CYS A 47 -7.27 11.47 9.92
N GLY A 48 -6.01 11.31 10.34
CA GLY A 48 -5.65 10.87 11.68
C GLY A 48 -5.88 9.38 11.92
N LEU A 49 -5.30 8.81 12.98
CA LEU A 49 -5.44 7.38 13.32
C LEU A 49 -6.87 6.97 13.68
N GLY A 50 -7.72 7.93 14.09
CA GLY A 50 -9.12 7.72 14.42
C GLY A 50 -10.02 7.40 13.22
N PHE A 51 -9.53 7.57 11.98
CA PHE A 51 -10.32 7.33 10.77
C PHE A 51 -10.87 5.89 10.66
N ALA A 52 -10.20 4.92 11.30
CA ALA A 52 -10.64 3.53 11.31
C ALA A 52 -11.89 3.32 12.19
N LEU A 53 -12.03 4.11 13.26
CA LEU A 53 -13.19 4.06 14.16
C LEU A 53 -14.37 4.82 13.55
N ASP A 54 -14.10 5.89 12.81
CA ASP A 54 -15.11 6.75 12.18
C ASP A 54 -15.18 6.56 10.66
N PHE A 55 -14.90 5.34 10.18
CA PHE A 55 -14.71 5.07 8.74
C PHE A 55 -15.94 5.40 7.89
N PHE A 56 -17.13 5.23 8.46
CA PHE A 56 -18.42 5.57 7.85
C PHE A 56 -18.94 6.94 8.27
N GLY A 57 -18.24 7.62 9.18
CA GLY A 57 -18.60 8.93 9.69
C GLY A 57 -18.36 10.04 8.66
N PRO A 58 -19.08 11.17 8.78
CA PRO A 58 -18.88 12.32 7.92
C PRO A 58 -17.58 13.05 8.28
N GLY A 59 -16.76 13.39 7.26
CA GLY A 59 -15.83 14.51 7.32
C GLY A 59 -14.65 14.47 8.29
N ALA A 60 -14.09 13.29 8.62
CA ALA A 60 -12.93 13.20 9.52
C ALA A 60 -11.57 13.53 8.88
N CYS A 61 -11.50 13.81 7.58
CA CYS A 61 -10.24 14.06 6.86
C CYS A 61 -10.00 15.55 6.60
N GLU A 62 -8.73 15.96 6.55
CA GLU A 62 -8.32 17.31 6.13
C GLU A 62 -8.88 17.60 4.73
N GLY A 63 -9.88 18.47 4.63
CA GLY A 63 -10.60 18.78 3.38
C GLY A 63 -12.08 18.38 3.33
N GLY A 64 -12.63 17.82 4.42
CA GLY A 64 -14.08 17.51 4.51
C GLY A 64 -14.51 16.27 3.70
N HIS A 65 -13.57 15.51 3.15
CA HIS A 65 -13.83 14.27 2.46
C HIS A 65 -14.13 13.13 3.44
N ALA A 66 -14.98 12.19 3.00
CA ALA A 66 -15.28 10.99 3.78
C ALA A 66 -14.04 10.07 3.85
N PRO A 67 -13.71 9.49 5.02
CA PRO A 67 -12.54 8.61 5.20
C PRO A 67 -12.50 7.45 4.21
N ARG A 68 -13.66 6.87 3.92
CA ARG A 68 -13.81 5.81 2.90
C ARG A 68 -13.31 6.22 1.51
N ALA A 69 -13.54 7.46 1.11
CA ALA A 69 -13.16 7.93 -0.23
C ALA A 69 -11.65 8.15 -0.30
N VAL A 70 -11.06 8.73 0.75
CA VAL A 70 -9.62 8.94 0.86
C VAL A 70 -8.87 7.60 0.92
N PHE A 71 -9.34 6.66 1.74
CA PHE A 71 -8.75 5.33 1.82
C PHE A 71 -8.85 4.56 0.50
N ALA A 72 -10.01 4.59 -0.17
CA ALA A 72 -10.19 3.92 -1.47
C ALA A 72 -9.26 4.51 -2.54
N ALA A 73 -9.12 5.83 -2.60
CA ALA A 73 -8.21 6.48 -3.53
C ALA A 73 -6.75 6.06 -3.28
N LEU A 74 -6.31 6.10 -2.03
CA LEU A 74 -4.95 5.72 -1.66
C LEU A 74 -4.68 4.24 -1.83
N TYR A 75 -5.70 3.39 -1.67
CA TYR A 75 -5.62 1.97 -1.95
C TYR A 75 -5.39 1.68 -3.44
N VAL A 76 -6.13 2.35 -4.33
CA VAL A 76 -5.91 2.23 -5.78
C VAL A 76 -4.52 2.74 -6.17
N ILE A 77 -4.06 3.84 -5.56
CA ILE A 77 -2.71 4.37 -5.77
C ILE A 77 -1.64 3.41 -5.26
N ALA A 78 -1.87 2.72 -4.13
CA ALA A 78 -0.94 1.75 -3.56
C ALA A 78 -0.83 0.44 -4.35
N LEU A 79 -1.90 0.04 -5.04
CA LEU A 79 -1.94 -1.23 -5.78
C LEU A 79 -0.85 -1.31 -6.85
N ALA A 80 -0.72 -0.27 -7.66
CA ALA A 80 0.27 -0.22 -8.74
C ALA A 80 1.72 -0.40 -8.26
N PRO A 81 2.24 0.40 -7.30
CA PRO A 81 3.61 0.24 -6.81
C PRO A 81 3.83 -1.07 -6.07
N VAL A 82 2.83 -1.60 -5.33
CA VAL A 82 2.96 -2.91 -4.67
C VAL A 82 3.02 -4.03 -5.70
N LEU A 83 2.18 -4.01 -6.72
CA LEU A 83 2.19 -5.02 -7.80
C LEU A 83 3.50 -5.00 -8.57
N VAL A 84 3.87 -3.83 -9.10
CA VAL A 84 5.09 -3.65 -9.90
C VAL A 84 6.33 -3.94 -9.07
N GLY A 85 6.39 -3.45 -7.82
CA GLY A 85 7.47 -3.75 -6.89
C GLY A 85 7.59 -5.24 -6.62
N THR A 86 6.47 -5.94 -6.38
CA THR A 86 6.48 -7.39 -6.11
C THR A 86 7.03 -8.16 -7.31
N LEU A 87 6.59 -7.81 -8.52
CA LEU A 87 7.06 -8.41 -9.77
C LEU A 87 8.57 -8.21 -9.96
N LEU A 88 9.03 -6.96 -9.85
CA LEU A 88 10.44 -6.59 -10.03
C LEU A 88 11.34 -7.26 -9.01
N VAL A 89 11.00 -7.18 -7.72
CA VAL A 89 11.81 -7.79 -6.64
C VAL A 89 11.88 -9.31 -6.80
N LYS A 90 10.78 -9.94 -7.20
CA LYS A 90 10.75 -11.39 -7.41
C LYS A 90 11.58 -11.81 -8.62
N LEU A 91 11.50 -11.09 -9.74
CA LEU A 91 12.36 -11.30 -10.90
C LEU A 91 13.84 -11.16 -10.54
N LEU A 92 14.19 -10.09 -9.82
CA LEU A 92 15.56 -9.87 -9.34
C LEU A 92 16.06 -11.02 -8.46
N ARG A 93 15.23 -11.55 -7.55
CA ARG A 93 15.61 -12.72 -6.73
C ARG A 93 15.82 -13.98 -7.56
N ILE A 94 14.99 -14.21 -8.58
CA ILE A 94 15.15 -15.37 -9.47
C ILE A 94 16.44 -15.24 -10.29
N VAL A 95 16.75 -14.05 -10.80
CA VAL A 95 17.99 -13.79 -11.55
C VAL A 95 19.21 -13.93 -10.63
N ALA A 96 19.16 -13.39 -9.41
CA ALA A 96 20.23 -13.49 -8.43
C ALA A 96 20.48 -14.94 -7.98
N ALA A 97 19.42 -15.76 -7.87
CA ALA A 97 19.55 -17.18 -7.52
C ALA A 97 20.00 -18.08 -8.69
N ARG A 98 19.96 -17.56 -9.94
CA ARG A 98 20.47 -18.25 -11.13
C ARG A 98 21.93 -17.92 -11.46
N ARG A 99 22.49 -16.89 -10.83
CA ARG A 99 23.93 -16.58 -10.88
C ARG A 99 24.64 -17.28 -9.74
#